data_AF-A0A068NR47-F1
#
_entry.id   AF-A0A068NR47-F1
#
_cell.length_a   1.000
_cell.length_b   1.000
_cell.length_c   1.000
_cell.angle_alpha   90.00
_cell.angle_beta   90.00
_cell.angle_gamma   90.00
#
_symmetry.space_group_name_H-M   'P 1'
#
loop_
_entity.id
_entity.type
_entity.pdbx_description
1 polymer ?
#
loop_
_entity_poly.entity_id
_entity_poly.type
_entity_poly.pdbx_seq_one_letter_code
_entity_poly.pdbx_strand_id
1 'polypeptide(L)'
;MKDLQALPEEAFKKDFGGKTRTVADIVYEVNLVNDHVGMVIRGEEPFVWPEGAAWIKAPEGFGAKDDVIAAFQKSSEKIISTVDAYSVEELEAPLQTEDGETNRAERCRFMTLHVWYHGGQLNFIQTLLGDDAWHWK
;
A
#
# COMPACT_ATOMS: atom_id res chain seq x y z
N MET A 1 -4.60 4.26 -8.63
CA MET A 1 -6.04 4.63 -8.53
C MET A 1 -6.88 3.95 -9.60
N LYS A 2 -6.54 4.09 -10.88
CA LYS A 2 -7.32 3.53 -12.00
C LYS A 2 -7.50 2.01 -11.93
N ASP A 3 -6.49 1.24 -11.52
CA ASP A 3 -6.63 -0.22 -11.34
C ASP A 3 -7.74 -0.60 -10.34
N LEU A 4 -7.81 0.11 -9.20
CA LEU A 4 -8.86 -0.12 -8.20
C LEU A 4 -10.24 0.30 -8.72
N GLN A 5 -10.30 1.35 -9.52
CA GLN A 5 -11.56 1.82 -10.12
C GLN A 5 -12.10 0.85 -11.17
N ALA A 6 -11.23 0.13 -11.88
CA ALA A 6 -11.62 -0.83 -12.91
C ALA A 6 -12.20 -2.14 -12.32
N LEU A 7 -11.75 -2.55 -11.14
CA LEU A 7 -12.25 -3.76 -10.47
C LEU A 7 -13.74 -3.62 -10.10
N PRO A 8 -14.59 -4.64 -10.35
CA PRO A 8 -15.99 -4.62 -9.94
C PRO A 8 -16.14 -4.72 -8.41
N GLU A 9 -17.26 -4.24 -7.86
CA GLU A 9 -17.53 -4.23 -6.40
C GLU A 9 -17.32 -5.61 -5.78
N GLU A 10 -17.86 -6.66 -6.39
CA GLU A 10 -17.77 -8.01 -5.83
C GLU A 10 -16.32 -8.51 -5.71
N ALA A 11 -15.37 -7.98 -6.48
CA ALA A 11 -13.97 -8.39 -6.39
C ALA A 11 -13.32 -7.99 -5.07
N PHE A 12 -13.83 -6.96 -4.39
CA PHE A 12 -13.14 -6.37 -3.25
C PHE A 12 -13.05 -7.29 -2.03
N LYS A 13 -14.06 -8.14 -1.85
CA LYS A 13 -14.14 -9.13 -0.77
C LYS A 13 -13.99 -10.57 -1.26
N LYS A 14 -13.86 -10.77 -2.57
CA LYS A 14 -13.82 -12.11 -3.16
C LYS A 14 -12.45 -12.74 -2.94
N ASP A 15 -12.47 -13.95 -2.39
CA ASP A 15 -11.36 -14.87 -2.42
C ASP A 15 -11.44 -15.70 -3.71
N PHE A 16 -10.37 -15.70 -4.50
CA PHE A 16 -10.25 -16.49 -5.74
C PHE A 16 -9.64 -17.88 -5.49
N GLY A 17 -9.46 -18.26 -4.24
CA GLY A 17 -8.98 -19.56 -3.78
C GLY A 17 -7.47 -19.62 -3.58
N GLY A 18 -7.02 -20.72 -2.98
CA GLY A 18 -5.61 -20.99 -2.69
C GLY A 18 -5.05 -20.02 -1.66
N LYS A 19 -4.04 -19.23 -2.06
CA LYS A 19 -3.41 -18.19 -1.23
C LYS A 19 -3.74 -16.78 -1.72
N THR A 20 -4.74 -16.65 -2.59
CA THR A 20 -5.11 -15.35 -3.14
C THR A 20 -5.66 -14.47 -2.02
N ARG A 21 -5.16 -13.24 -1.94
CA ARG A 21 -5.68 -12.25 -0.99
C ARG A 21 -6.79 -11.46 -1.66
N THR A 22 -7.72 -10.96 -0.85
CA THR A 22 -8.76 -10.06 -1.37
C THR A 22 -8.14 -8.71 -1.76
N VAL A 23 -8.80 -7.96 -2.64
CA VAL A 23 -8.35 -6.60 -2.99
C VAL A 23 -8.30 -5.72 -1.74
N ALA A 24 -9.30 -5.85 -0.85
CA ALA A 24 -9.33 -5.11 0.40
C ALA A 24 -8.12 -5.42 1.30
N ASP A 25 -7.75 -6.70 1.46
CA ASP A 25 -6.56 -7.10 2.22
C ASP A 25 -5.27 -6.47 1.64
N ILE A 26 -5.12 -6.53 0.31
CA ILE A 26 -3.95 -6.00 -0.40
C ILE A 26 -3.83 -4.48 -0.19
N VAL A 27 -4.93 -3.75 -0.40
CA VAL A 27 -4.93 -2.28 -0.24
C VAL A 27 -4.73 -1.87 1.21
N TYR A 28 -5.31 -2.61 2.15
CA TYR A 28 -5.12 -2.35 3.58
C TYR A 28 -3.65 -2.52 3.99
N GLU A 29 -3.00 -3.60 3.53
CA GLU A 29 -1.55 -3.81 3.74
C GLU A 29 -0.71 -2.68 3.16
N VAL A 30 -1.01 -2.23 1.93
CA VAL A 30 -0.32 -1.09 1.32
C VAL A 30 -0.47 0.17 2.17
N ASN A 31 -1.67 0.44 2.68
CA ASN A 31 -1.92 1.60 3.54
C ASN A 31 -1.13 1.51 4.86
N LEU A 32 -1.04 0.33 5.47
CA LEU A 32 -0.23 0.10 6.67
C LEU A 32 1.26 0.30 6.40
N VAL A 33 1.79 -0.24 5.29
CA VAL A 33 3.19 -0.03 4.91
C VAL A 33 3.48 1.45 4.69
N ASN A 34 2.61 2.15 3.97
CA ASN A 34 2.71 3.59 3.78
C ASN A 34 2.73 4.33 5.12
N ASP A 35 1.79 4.06 6.01
CA ASP A 35 1.73 4.71 7.31
C ASP A 35 2.98 4.43 8.16
N HIS A 36 3.41 3.17 8.23
CA HIS A 36 4.59 2.76 8.98
C HIS A 36 5.85 3.47 8.46
N VAL A 37 6.10 3.41 7.14
CA VAL A 37 7.25 4.09 6.54
C VAL A 37 7.13 5.60 6.71
N GLY A 38 5.92 6.16 6.57
CA GLY A 38 5.65 7.57 6.80
C GLY A 38 6.04 8.02 8.21
N MET A 39 5.71 7.22 9.23
CA MET A 39 6.11 7.48 10.62
C MET A 39 7.63 7.46 10.77
N VAL A 40 8.29 6.44 10.22
CA VAL A 40 9.76 6.30 10.25
C VAL A 40 10.46 7.52 9.61
N ILE A 41 10.04 7.96 8.42
CA ILE A 41 10.69 9.10 7.76
C ILE A 41 10.43 10.43 8.49
N ARG A 42 9.31 10.55 9.22
CA ARG A 42 9.01 11.69 10.11
C ARG A 42 9.76 11.62 11.45
N GLY A 43 10.46 10.52 11.74
CA GLY A 43 11.12 10.29 13.03
C GLY A 43 10.13 10.01 14.17
N GLU A 44 8.92 9.56 13.83
CA GLU A 44 7.90 9.11 14.78
C GLU A 44 8.13 7.63 15.12
N GLU A 45 7.72 7.24 16.33
CA GLU A 45 7.70 5.83 16.73
C GLU A 45 6.60 5.09 15.93
N PRO A 46 6.93 4.11 15.07
CA PRO A 46 5.93 3.42 14.28
C PRO A 46 5.03 2.53 15.14
N PHE A 47 3.85 2.18 14.62
CA PHE A 47 2.99 1.20 15.29
C PHE A 47 3.58 -0.20 15.23
N VAL A 48 3.24 -1.02 16.22
CA VAL A 48 3.60 -2.45 16.22
C VAL A 48 2.82 -3.17 15.13
N TRP A 49 3.53 -3.86 14.26
CA TRP A 49 2.92 -4.68 13.20
C TRP A 49 1.95 -5.71 13.80
N PRO A 50 0.78 -5.94 13.18
CA PRO A 50 -0.13 -6.99 13.63
C PRO A 50 0.56 -8.35 13.65
N GLU A 51 0.75 -8.93 14.83
CA GLU A 51 1.35 -10.25 15.01
C GLU A 51 0.37 -11.38 14.68
N GLY A 52 0.89 -12.53 14.25
CA GLY A 52 0.14 -13.81 14.28
C GLY A 52 -0.63 -14.21 13.03
N ALA A 53 -0.74 -13.37 11.99
CA ALA A 53 -1.28 -13.77 10.69
C ALA A 53 -0.17 -13.89 9.65
N ALA A 54 -0.17 -14.96 8.83
CA ALA A 54 0.80 -15.13 7.75
C ALA A 54 0.73 -13.99 6.70
N TRP A 55 -0.40 -13.27 6.64
CA TRP A 55 -0.64 -12.09 5.79
C TRP A 55 -1.58 -11.11 6.50
N ILE A 56 -1.42 -9.82 6.21
CA ILE A 56 -2.30 -8.78 6.75
C ILE A 56 -3.73 -8.96 6.22
N LYS A 57 -4.69 -8.82 7.14
CA LYS A 57 -6.12 -8.86 6.84
C LYS A 57 -6.76 -7.50 7.09
N ALA A 58 -7.61 -7.10 6.15
CA ALA A 58 -8.45 -5.92 6.32
C ALA A 58 -9.38 -6.11 7.53
N PRO A 59 -9.58 -5.08 8.36
CA PRO A 59 -10.51 -5.16 9.48
C PRO A 59 -11.95 -5.32 9.00
N GLU A 60 -12.82 -5.81 9.87
CA GLU A 60 -14.24 -5.88 9.57
C GLU A 60 -14.79 -4.49 9.16
N GLY A 61 -15.58 -4.45 8.10
CA GLY A 61 -16.09 -3.21 7.52
C GLY A 61 -15.20 -2.58 6.43
N PHE A 62 -13.92 -2.96 6.33
CA PHE A 62 -13.04 -2.47 5.27
C PHE A 62 -13.12 -3.36 4.03
N GLY A 63 -14.09 -3.12 3.15
CA GLY A 63 -14.16 -3.87 1.89
C GLY A 63 -15.21 -3.43 0.89
N ALA A 64 -15.93 -2.33 1.14
CA ALA A 64 -16.68 -1.68 0.08
C ALA A 64 -15.70 -0.94 -0.84
N LYS A 65 -15.92 -0.98 -2.15
CA LYS A 65 -15.00 -0.40 -3.14
C LYS A 65 -14.66 1.05 -2.84
N ASP A 66 -15.68 1.86 -2.57
CA ASP A 66 -15.52 3.30 -2.34
C ASP A 66 -14.69 3.57 -1.08
N ASP A 67 -14.89 2.80 -0.01
CA ASP A 67 -14.11 2.93 1.23
C ASP A 67 -12.64 2.57 1.01
N VAL A 68 -12.38 1.47 0.28
CA VAL A 68 -11.03 1.00 -0.02
C VAL A 68 -10.29 2.00 -0.91
N ILE A 69 -10.96 2.53 -1.95
CA ILE A 69 -10.40 3.55 -2.85
C ILE A 69 -10.12 4.84 -2.09
N ALA A 70 -11.07 5.32 -1.27
CA ALA A 70 -10.91 6.54 -0.49
C ALA A 70 -9.76 6.42 0.53
N ALA A 71 -9.63 5.26 1.18
CA ALA A 71 -8.54 5.00 2.11
C ALA A 71 -7.16 4.99 1.41
N PHE A 72 -7.06 4.34 0.25
CA PHE A 72 -5.82 4.34 -0.53
C PHE A 72 -5.45 5.74 -1.02
N GLN A 73 -6.43 6.52 -1.47
CA GLN A 73 -6.20 7.91 -1.87
C GLN A 73 -5.70 8.75 -0.69
N LYS A 74 -6.36 8.68 0.46
CA LYS A 74 -5.95 9.37 1.67
C LYS A 74 -4.53 8.99 2.11
N SER A 75 -4.20 7.69 2.07
CA SER A 75 -2.84 7.20 2.38
C SER A 75 -1.80 7.77 1.41
N SER A 76 -2.11 7.75 0.12
CA SER A 76 -1.23 8.27 -0.93
C SER A 76 -0.98 9.78 -0.78
N GLU A 77 -2.03 10.57 -0.58
CA GLU A 77 -1.95 12.02 -0.37
C GLU A 77 -1.13 12.36 0.89
N LYS A 78 -1.33 11.63 1.99
CA LYS A 78 -0.55 11.79 3.22
C LYS A 78 0.95 11.55 2.99
N ILE A 79 1.31 10.50 2.24
CA ILE A 79 2.71 10.19 1.97
C ILE A 79 3.34 11.17 0.99
N ILE A 80 2.64 11.55 -0.08
CA ILE A 80 3.11 12.58 -1.00
C ILE A 80 3.38 13.88 -0.23
N SER A 81 2.42 14.34 0.58
CA SER A 81 2.60 15.53 1.42
C SER A 81 3.75 15.39 2.43
N THR A 82 4.02 14.18 2.92
CA THR A 82 5.16 13.94 3.83
C THR A 82 6.47 14.07 3.09
N VAL A 83 6.59 13.50 1.89
CA VAL A 83 7.81 13.53 1.08
C VAL A 83 8.09 14.95 0.57
N ASP A 84 7.05 15.66 0.12
CA ASP A 84 7.16 17.04 -0.39
C ASP A 84 7.61 18.04 0.69
N ALA A 85 7.52 17.67 1.97
CA ALA A 85 7.98 18.50 3.09
C ALA A 85 9.51 18.46 3.29
N TYR A 86 10.22 17.55 2.62
CA TYR A 86 11.68 17.41 2.73
C TYR A 86 12.39 17.92 1.48
N SER A 87 13.54 18.57 1.67
CA SER A 87 14.50 18.82 0.60
C SER A 87 15.17 17.53 0.12
N VAL A 88 15.81 17.58 -1.06
CA VAL A 88 16.56 16.43 -1.60
C VAL A 88 17.68 16.02 -0.63
N GLU A 89 18.38 17.00 -0.06
CA GLU A 89 19.45 16.77 0.91
C GLU A 89 18.94 16.07 2.18
N GLU A 90 17.75 16.45 2.68
CA GLU A 90 17.12 15.79 3.83
C GLU A 90 16.61 14.38 3.50
N LEU A 91 16.23 14.16 2.25
CA LEU A 91 15.82 12.83 1.77
C LEU A 91 17.00 11.86 1.71
N GLU A 92 18.18 12.34 1.32
CA GLU A 92 19.41 11.54 1.21
C GLU A 92 20.20 11.43 2.52
N ALA A 93 19.91 12.29 3.51
CA ALA A 93 20.58 12.27 4.79
C ALA A 93 20.43 10.92 5.53
N PRO A 94 21.49 10.45 6.24
CA PRO A 94 21.42 9.22 7.01
C PRO A 94 20.29 9.22 8.03
N LEU A 95 19.59 8.10 8.11
CA LEU A 95 18.49 7.82 9.02
C LEU A 95 18.79 6.50 9.72
N GLN A 96 18.84 6.52 11.05
CA GLN A 96 18.95 5.29 11.84
C GLN A 96 17.58 4.68 12.06
N THR A 97 17.47 3.37 11.84
CA THR A 97 16.25 2.58 12.02
C THR A 97 16.58 1.30 12.79
N GLU A 98 15.56 0.53 13.19
CA GLU A 98 15.76 -0.77 13.86
C GLU A 98 16.54 -1.78 13.01
N ASP A 99 16.47 -1.66 11.68
CA ASP A 99 17.18 -2.50 10.71
C ASP A 99 18.60 -1.99 10.38
N GLY A 100 19.03 -0.87 10.98
CA GLY A 100 20.30 -0.21 10.71
C GLY A 100 20.17 1.15 10.01
N GLU A 101 21.26 1.59 9.37
CA GLU A 101 21.33 2.87 8.67
C GLU A 101 20.71 2.79 7.27
N THR A 102 19.93 3.79 6.91
CA THR A 102 19.27 3.99 5.59
C THR A 102 19.12 5.50 5.34
N ASN A 103 18.26 5.92 4.42
CA ASN A 103 17.80 7.30 4.28
C ASN A 103 16.31 7.35 3.88
N ARG A 104 15.72 8.54 3.87
CA ARG A 104 14.29 8.69 3.54
C ARG A 104 14.02 8.36 2.07
N ALA A 105 14.94 8.65 1.17
CA ALA A 105 14.82 8.33 -0.26
C ALA A 105 14.70 6.81 -0.50
N GLU A 106 15.51 5.99 0.18
CA GLU A 106 15.44 4.54 0.13
C GLU A 106 14.11 4.01 0.67
N ARG A 107 13.61 4.59 1.76
CA ARG A 107 12.30 4.24 2.32
C ARG A 107 11.15 4.63 1.38
N CYS A 108 11.25 5.77 0.69
CA CYS A 108 10.31 6.16 -0.38
C CYS A 108 10.34 5.20 -1.57
N ARG A 109 11.55 4.78 -1.97
CA ARG A 109 11.73 3.76 -3.01
C ARG A 109 11.09 2.44 -2.61
N PHE A 110 11.25 2.01 -1.36
CA PHE A 110 10.59 0.81 -0.84
C PHE A 110 9.06 0.90 -0.93
N MET A 111 8.45 2.01 -0.48
CA MET A 111 6.99 2.21 -0.64
C MET A 111 6.55 2.11 -2.10
N THR A 112 7.29 2.75 -3.01
CA THR A 112 6.97 2.72 -4.45
C THR A 112 7.04 1.29 -5.00
N LEU A 113 8.09 0.54 -4.67
CA LEU A 113 8.25 -0.87 -5.07
C LEU A 113 7.14 -1.75 -4.49
N HIS A 114 6.75 -1.52 -3.24
CA HIS A 114 5.68 -2.25 -2.56
C HIS A 114 4.31 -2.02 -3.23
N VAL A 115 3.98 -0.77 -3.54
CA VAL A 115 2.78 -0.42 -4.30
C VAL A 115 2.81 -1.09 -5.68
N TRP A 116 3.95 -1.09 -6.37
CA TRP A 116 4.06 -1.71 -7.70
C TRP A 116 3.88 -3.23 -7.65
N TYR A 117 4.50 -3.91 -6.67
CA TYR A 117 4.33 -5.33 -6.43
C TYR A 117 2.84 -5.70 -6.24
N HIS A 118 2.12 -4.94 -5.42
CA HIS A 118 0.69 -5.16 -5.22
C HIS A 118 -0.16 -4.72 -6.41
N GLY A 119 0.25 -3.71 -7.18
CA GLY A 119 -0.35 -3.38 -8.47
C GLY A 119 -0.38 -4.58 -9.42
N GLY A 120 0.71 -5.34 -9.48
CA GLY A 120 0.76 -6.60 -10.23
C GLY A 120 -0.23 -7.65 -9.73
N GLN A 121 -0.44 -7.76 -8.42
CA GLN A 121 -1.46 -8.68 -7.86
C GLN A 121 -2.89 -8.23 -8.21
N LEU A 122 -3.16 -6.91 -8.20
CA LEU A 122 -4.45 -6.38 -8.62
C LEU A 122 -4.70 -6.63 -10.12
N ASN A 123 -3.68 -6.47 -10.97
CA ASN A 123 -3.78 -6.81 -12.39
C ASN A 123 -4.02 -8.31 -12.61
N PHE A 124 -3.42 -9.17 -11.79
CA PHE A 124 -3.74 -10.59 -11.83
C PHE A 124 -5.22 -10.87 -11.50
N ILE A 125 -5.78 -10.19 -10.49
CA ILE A 125 -7.21 -10.29 -10.17
C ILE A 125 -8.09 -9.78 -11.32
N GLN A 126 -7.72 -8.66 -11.96
CA GLN A 126 -8.45 -8.14 -13.14
C GLN A 126 -8.50 -9.18 -14.27
N THR A 127 -7.35 -9.80 -14.59
CA THR A 127 -7.30 -10.81 -15.66
C THR A 127 -8.09 -12.08 -15.33
N LEU A 128 -8.16 -12.49 -14.06
CA LEU A 128 -9.05 -13.58 -13.61
C LEU A 128 -10.54 -13.25 -13.79
N LEU A 129 -10.89 -11.97 -13.81
CA LEU A 129 -12.26 -11.49 -14.05
C LEU A 129 -12.53 -11.21 -15.54
N GLY A 130 -11.56 -11.49 -16.42
CA GLY A 130 -11.68 -11.28 -17.86
C GLY A 130 -11.39 -9.86 -18.33
N ASP A 131 -10.81 -9.02 -17.47
CA ASP A 131 -10.33 -7.68 -17.83
C ASP A 131 -8.82 -7.73 -18.15
N ASP A 132 -8.48 -7.58 -19.43
CA ASP A 132 -7.11 -7.58 -19.96
C ASP A 132 -6.59 -6.19 -20.30
N ALA A 133 -7.33 -5.13 -19.96
CA ALA A 133 -6.94 -3.76 -20.24
C ALA A 133 -5.84 -3.28 -19.28
N TRP A 134 -5.02 -2.34 -19.75
CA TRP A 134 -4.02 -1.67 -18.92
C TRP A 134 -4.59 -0.43 -18.27
N HIS A 135 -4.84 -0.50 -16.97
CA HIS A 135 -5.43 0.60 -16.20
C HIS A 135 -4.39 1.54 -15.57
N TRP A 136 -3.09 1.23 -15.62
CA TRP A 136 -2.04 2.06 -15.02
C TRP A 136 -1.72 3.37 -15.79
N LYS A 137 -2.37 3.63 -16.94
CA LYS A 137 -2.21 4.86 -17.74
C LYS A 137 -3.27 5.87 -17.38
#